data_AF-A0A151L507-F1
#
_entry.id   AF-A0A151L507-F1
#
_cell.length_a   1.000
_cell.length_b   1.000
_cell.length_c   1.000
_cell.angle_alpha   90.00
_cell.angle_beta   90.00
_cell.angle_gamma   90.00
#
_symmetry.space_group_name_H-M   'P 1'
#
loop_
_entity.id
_entity.type
_entity.pdbx_description
1 polymer ?
#
loop_
_entity_poly.entity_id
_entity_poly.type
_entity_poly.pdbx_seq_one_letter_code
_entity_poly.pdbx_strand_id
1 'polypeptide(L)'
;MLLYKKSIGKIAIQGRRKCCSWFYFSSYRSNNIIYKEYEDFINIGKKNPNQIISMLNRLSKEKRCDIELIKNITNHIYDFSEDYFCPQLIEVLKNYVKLKYSDETLLGILSNRIDDLLSIKSCLRTKDMINIYKQLNFHHPVVKDPLLTKFNDNINNYKNEMVEIVRNLSYLYIDKDLCEHIFNHIIINYDYYHKDIFSIFEGVSRFDYSDNQTFIQLILKKKIKELEEQNICCNMKDFFKFLSASERLGLNNNTYLHNEFEKKINHIKNISPNNISYILLSMLSTKYRNDTLFELIIMNIENYVNNQNDNNKLLNEHINNIYYNQISSDEYKNNESKLNLSNTINGNNNKYVLNNKRDIITTEQNDYYNLCNSYILNYLPFHLLLLILLNYDNTNILLYLLNICINEYTYLYNTSNLIKLLYSNTLLMLPSKIEKYQDKEKVHLEKNVLHIFSALQNVYQSCNINDYKILHQCYLFHLNKIQNNDTLKHVYKDFLNKECFATLPSSYSKLNFEEMQVIRYASMSFLKNKKGHISYYLNKNDFYSSNHNNYDNALLSVKFKVELLRKYFDKGEFNVVYNSGKMKI
;
A
#
# COMPACT_ATOMS: atom_id res chain seq x y z
N MET A 1 19.42 -44.90 -1.41
CA MET A 1 18.32 -45.89 -1.42
C MET A 1 17.40 -45.55 -0.25
N LEU A 2 16.53 -44.53 -0.39
CA LEU A 2 15.11 -44.59 -0.74
C LEU A 2 14.27 -45.48 0.18
N LEU A 3 13.39 -44.87 1.00
CA LEU A 3 11.93 -45.08 0.90
C LEU A 3 11.12 -44.03 1.71
N TYR A 4 10.43 -43.18 0.96
CA TYR A 4 9.27 -42.34 1.30
C TYR A 4 8.04 -43.21 1.67
N LYS A 5 7.21 -42.76 2.63
CA LYS A 5 5.71 -42.74 2.61
C LYS A 5 5.14 -42.35 3.99
N LYS A 6 4.48 -41.19 4.08
CA LYS A 6 3.00 -40.95 4.07
C LYS A 6 2.31 -41.11 5.44
N SER A 7 1.90 -39.98 6.02
CA SER A 7 0.64 -39.83 6.77
C SER A 7 0.08 -38.39 6.70
N ILE A 8 0.22 -37.71 5.56
CA ILE A 8 -0.67 -36.60 5.20
C ILE A 8 -1.97 -37.25 4.69
N GLY A 9 -3.03 -37.30 5.50
CA GLY A 9 -4.25 -37.97 5.02
C GLY A 9 -5.47 -38.14 5.93
N LYS A 10 -5.60 -37.51 7.11
CA LYS A 10 -6.87 -37.59 7.87
C LYS A 10 -7.53 -36.24 8.22
N ILE A 11 -6.76 -35.16 8.38
CA ILE A 11 -7.33 -33.82 8.63
C ILE A 11 -7.97 -33.22 7.36
N ALA A 12 -7.36 -33.45 6.18
CA ALA A 12 -7.83 -32.88 4.91
C ALA A 12 -9.09 -33.55 4.33
N ILE A 13 -9.46 -34.76 4.77
CA ILE A 13 -10.62 -35.50 4.23
C ILE A 13 -11.90 -35.26 5.07
N GLN A 14 -11.78 -35.00 6.38
CA GLN A 14 -12.95 -34.68 7.20
C GLN A 14 -13.35 -33.19 7.15
N GLY A 15 -12.41 -32.27 6.89
CA GLY A 15 -12.73 -30.86 6.62
C GLY A 15 -13.53 -30.64 5.33
N ARG A 16 -13.36 -31.50 4.32
CA ARG A 16 -14.14 -31.45 3.06
C ARG A 16 -15.60 -31.89 3.19
N ARG A 17 -15.96 -32.66 4.23
CA ARG A 17 -17.34 -33.16 4.41
C ARG A 17 -18.20 -32.33 5.36
N LYS A 18 -17.63 -31.38 6.10
CA LYS A 18 -18.38 -30.42 6.94
C LYS A 18 -18.40 -28.98 6.40
N CYS A 19 -17.66 -28.67 5.33
CA CYS A 19 -17.67 -27.36 4.67
C CYS A 19 -18.76 -27.20 3.58
N CYS A 20 -19.87 -27.95 3.68
CA CYS A 20 -21.04 -27.78 2.80
C CYS A 20 -22.16 -26.92 3.42
N SER A 21 -21.92 -26.23 4.53
CA SER A 21 -22.87 -25.25 5.09
C SER A 21 -22.52 -23.79 4.77
N TRP A 22 -21.44 -23.50 4.03
CA TRP A 22 -21.07 -22.15 3.58
C TRP A 22 -21.92 -21.62 2.40
N PHE A 23 -23.14 -22.12 2.24
CA PHE A 23 -24.14 -21.61 1.29
C PHE A 23 -25.09 -20.57 1.91
N TYR A 24 -24.80 -20.04 3.09
CA TYR A 24 -25.54 -18.92 3.68
C TYR A 24 -24.65 -17.68 3.91
N PHE A 25 -24.06 -17.16 2.82
CA PHE A 25 -23.87 -15.71 2.69
C PHE A 25 -25.07 -15.10 1.94
N SER A 26 -26.27 -15.46 2.36
CA SER A 26 -27.53 -14.79 1.98
C SER A 26 -28.04 -13.87 3.09
N SER A 27 -27.12 -13.25 3.83
CA SER A 27 -27.45 -12.30 4.90
C SER A 27 -26.44 -11.15 5.02
N TYR A 28 -25.97 -10.60 3.89
CA TYR A 28 -25.91 -9.14 3.77
C TYR A 28 -27.35 -8.62 3.56
N ARG A 29 -28.16 -8.78 4.61
CA ARG A 29 -29.48 -8.18 4.78
C ARG A 29 -29.33 -6.86 5.58
N SER A 30 -28.34 -6.06 5.21
CA SER A 30 -28.20 -4.67 5.64
C SER A 30 -28.01 -3.79 4.40
N ASN A 31 -29.17 -3.48 3.81
CA ASN A 31 -29.45 -2.49 2.78
C ASN A 31 -28.95 -2.76 1.36
N ASN A 32 -29.89 -2.56 0.42
CA ASN A 32 -29.83 -2.38 -1.03
C ASN A 32 -28.59 -1.64 -1.58
N ILE A 33 -27.37 -2.12 -1.31
CA ILE A 33 -26.14 -1.48 -1.77
C ILE A 33 -26.00 -1.63 -3.28
N ILE A 34 -26.17 -2.84 -3.79
CA ILE A 34 -26.14 -3.15 -5.22
C ILE A 34 -27.29 -2.42 -5.92
N TYR A 35 -28.52 -2.54 -5.40
CA TYR A 35 -29.69 -1.83 -5.94
C TYR A 35 -29.50 -0.31 -5.97
N LYS A 36 -28.93 0.29 -4.92
CA LYS A 36 -28.65 1.72 -4.87
C LYS A 36 -27.54 2.13 -5.84
N GLU A 37 -26.54 1.29 -6.08
CA GLU A 37 -25.51 1.55 -7.10
C GLU A 37 -26.06 1.50 -8.51
N TYR A 38 -26.93 0.52 -8.81
CA TYR A 38 -27.66 0.47 -10.08
C TYR A 38 -28.61 1.66 -10.23
N GLU A 39 -29.35 2.04 -9.19
CA GLU A 39 -30.19 3.24 -9.21
C GLU A 39 -29.37 4.53 -9.37
N ASP A 40 -28.23 4.64 -8.68
CA ASP A 40 -27.29 5.76 -8.79
C ASP A 40 -26.71 5.84 -10.21
N PHE A 41 -26.39 4.69 -10.82
CA PHE A 41 -25.90 4.58 -12.20
C PHE A 41 -26.96 5.03 -13.22
N ILE A 42 -28.19 4.54 -13.08
CA ILE A 42 -29.30 4.83 -14.00
C ILE A 42 -29.78 6.29 -13.87
N ASN A 43 -29.78 6.84 -12.65
CA ASN A 43 -30.31 8.18 -12.38
C ASN A 43 -29.22 9.26 -12.29
N ILE A 44 -27.99 9.00 -12.73
CA ILE A 44 -26.88 9.96 -12.65
C ILE A 44 -27.24 11.31 -13.27
N GLY A 45 -27.87 11.30 -14.46
CA GLY A 45 -28.24 12.50 -15.22
C GLY A 45 -29.25 13.42 -14.54
N LYS A 46 -29.92 12.97 -13.47
CA LYS A 46 -30.87 13.79 -12.69
C LYS A 46 -30.24 14.41 -11.44
N LYS A 47 -28.97 14.08 -11.14
CA LYS A 47 -28.31 14.51 -9.92
C LYS A 47 -27.64 15.86 -10.10
N ASN A 48 -27.83 16.74 -9.12
CA ASN A 48 -27.15 18.02 -9.06
C ASN A 48 -25.71 17.88 -8.49
N PRO A 49 -24.86 18.92 -8.59
CA PRO A 49 -23.47 18.89 -8.12
C PRO A 49 -23.29 18.39 -6.67
N ASN A 50 -24.13 18.85 -5.74
CA ASN A 50 -24.04 18.46 -4.32
C ASN A 50 -24.37 16.97 -4.10
N GLN A 51 -25.35 16.44 -4.85
CA GLN A 51 -25.70 15.02 -4.80
C GLN A 51 -24.57 14.15 -5.37
N ILE A 52 -23.92 14.58 -6.45
CA ILE A 52 -22.74 13.92 -7.02
C ILE A 52 -21.58 13.91 -6.02
N ILE A 53 -21.29 15.04 -5.37
CA ILE A 53 -20.23 15.15 -4.36
C ILE A 53 -20.51 14.24 -3.16
N SER A 54 -21.75 14.22 -2.67
CA SER A 54 -22.18 13.32 -1.58
C SER A 54 -21.97 11.86 -1.95
N MET A 55 -22.28 11.50 -3.20
CA MET A 55 -22.07 10.16 -3.72
C MET A 55 -20.59 9.78 -3.82
N LEU A 56 -19.73 10.65 -4.36
CA LEU A 56 -18.28 10.45 -4.40
C LEU A 56 -17.68 10.34 -2.98
N ASN A 57 -18.14 11.18 -2.06
CA ASN A 57 -17.74 11.12 -0.66
C ASN A 57 -18.10 9.76 -0.03
N ARG A 58 -19.31 9.24 -0.30
CA ARG A 58 -19.74 7.90 0.14
C ARG A 58 -18.83 6.81 -0.43
N LEU A 59 -18.64 6.79 -1.75
CA LEU A 59 -17.80 5.79 -2.43
C LEU A 59 -16.34 5.81 -1.92
N SER A 60 -15.79 7.01 -1.69
CA SER A 60 -14.44 7.17 -1.17
C SER A 60 -14.27 6.67 0.27
N LYS A 61 -15.29 6.86 1.14
CA LYS A 61 -15.30 6.35 2.51
C LYS A 61 -15.43 4.82 2.56
N GLU A 62 -16.30 4.28 1.72
CA GLU A 62 -16.53 2.85 1.62
C GLU A 62 -15.39 2.11 0.87
N LYS A 63 -14.47 2.86 0.23
CA LYS A 63 -13.35 2.34 -0.58
C LYS A 63 -13.79 1.31 -1.63
N ARG A 64 -14.96 1.55 -2.25
CA ARG A 64 -15.58 0.63 -3.22
C ARG A 64 -14.88 0.65 -4.58
N CYS A 65 -14.90 -0.49 -5.26
CA CYS A 65 -14.10 -0.75 -6.46
C CYS A 65 -14.87 -0.69 -7.80
N ASP A 66 -16.04 -0.05 -7.87
CA ASP A 66 -16.81 -0.01 -9.12
C ASP A 66 -16.28 1.07 -10.08
N ILE A 67 -15.51 0.62 -11.08
CA ILE A 67 -14.86 1.48 -12.08
C ILE A 67 -15.89 2.07 -13.04
N GLU A 68 -16.90 1.31 -13.44
CA GLU A 68 -17.87 1.77 -14.44
C GLU A 68 -18.80 2.82 -13.85
N LEU A 69 -19.21 2.66 -12.59
CA LEU A 69 -19.91 3.73 -11.87
C LEU A 69 -19.06 5.00 -11.77
N ILE A 70 -17.77 4.88 -11.45
CA ILE A 70 -16.87 6.04 -11.36
C ILE A 70 -16.65 6.70 -12.72
N LYS A 71 -16.50 5.93 -13.81
CA LYS A 71 -16.43 6.46 -15.19
C LYS A 71 -17.70 7.24 -15.53
N ASN A 72 -18.88 6.67 -15.24
CA ASN A 72 -20.17 7.31 -15.48
C ASN A 72 -20.31 8.63 -14.69
N ILE A 73 -19.92 8.64 -13.41
CA ILE A 73 -19.87 9.87 -12.60
C ILE A 73 -18.92 10.90 -13.22
N THR A 74 -17.75 10.46 -13.69
CA THR A 74 -16.73 11.36 -14.27
C THR A 74 -17.25 12.02 -15.55
N ASN A 75 -17.90 11.25 -16.44
CA ASN A 75 -18.51 11.78 -17.65
C ASN A 75 -19.63 12.78 -17.32
N HIS A 76 -20.49 12.47 -16.35
CA HIS A 76 -21.51 13.43 -15.89
C HIS A 76 -20.90 14.75 -15.41
N ILE A 77 -19.83 14.69 -14.60
CA ILE A 77 -19.16 15.92 -14.15
C ILE A 77 -18.52 16.67 -15.31
N TYR A 78 -18.05 15.97 -16.35
CA TYR A 78 -17.51 16.61 -17.56
C TYR A 78 -18.58 17.36 -18.34
N ASP A 79 -19.70 16.71 -18.62
CA ASP A 79 -20.82 17.29 -19.38
C ASP A 79 -21.44 18.50 -18.67
N PHE A 80 -21.49 18.47 -17.33
CA PHE A 80 -22.05 19.55 -16.49
C PHE A 80 -20.97 20.34 -15.75
N SER A 81 -19.74 20.38 -16.26
CA SER A 81 -18.61 20.95 -15.52
C SER A 81 -18.80 22.42 -15.16
N GLU A 82 -19.53 23.19 -15.97
CA GLU A 82 -19.86 24.60 -15.73
C GLU A 82 -20.79 24.83 -14.53
N ASP A 83 -21.64 23.84 -14.19
CA ASP A 83 -22.58 23.92 -13.06
C ASP A 83 -21.87 23.83 -11.69
N TYR A 84 -20.59 23.43 -11.67
CA TYR A 84 -19.79 23.32 -10.46
C TYR A 84 -19.07 24.63 -10.16
N PHE A 85 -19.25 25.13 -8.93
CA PHE A 85 -18.40 26.18 -8.39
C PHE A 85 -16.98 25.66 -8.13
N CYS A 86 -15.96 26.53 -8.22
CA CYS A 86 -14.56 26.12 -8.05
C CYS A 86 -14.28 25.31 -6.75
N PRO A 87 -14.81 25.69 -5.57
CA PRO A 87 -14.60 24.90 -4.35
C PRO A 87 -15.20 23.50 -4.43
N GLN A 88 -16.37 23.35 -5.07
CA GLN A 88 -17.02 22.06 -5.30
C GLN A 88 -16.17 21.19 -6.22
N LEU A 89 -15.61 21.76 -7.30
CA LEU A 89 -14.74 21.03 -8.21
C LEU A 89 -13.43 20.57 -7.53
N ILE A 90 -12.86 21.38 -6.64
CA ILE A 90 -11.71 20.97 -5.82
C ILE A 90 -12.09 19.80 -4.90
N GLU A 91 -13.30 19.81 -4.31
CA GLU A 91 -13.77 18.69 -3.48
C GLU A 91 -13.96 17.40 -4.30
N VAL A 92 -14.51 17.51 -5.51
CA VAL A 92 -14.59 16.42 -6.48
C VAL A 92 -13.18 15.83 -6.72
N LEU A 93 -12.20 16.65 -7.07
CA LEU A 93 -10.82 16.21 -7.31
C LEU A 93 -10.20 15.55 -6.06
N LYS A 94 -10.44 16.10 -4.86
CA LYS A 94 -10.00 15.49 -3.60
C LYS A 94 -10.62 14.10 -3.37
N ASN A 95 -11.85 13.86 -3.82
CA ASN A 95 -12.45 12.52 -3.75
C ASN A 95 -11.80 11.55 -4.74
N TYR A 96 -11.47 11.99 -5.95
CA TYR A 96 -10.69 11.17 -6.89
C TYR A 96 -9.29 10.82 -6.36
N VAL A 97 -8.64 11.73 -5.62
CA VAL A 97 -7.37 11.45 -4.92
C VAL A 97 -7.50 10.31 -3.91
N LYS A 98 -8.63 10.21 -3.20
CA LYS A 98 -8.91 9.10 -2.26
C LYS A 98 -9.19 7.79 -3.01
N LEU A 99 -9.92 7.87 -4.12
CA LEU A 99 -10.24 6.72 -4.98
C LEU A 99 -9.04 6.21 -5.78
N LYS A 100 -7.99 7.03 -5.96
CA LYS A 100 -6.83 6.72 -6.82
C LYS A 100 -7.24 6.45 -8.27
N TYR A 101 -8.12 7.29 -8.80
CA TYR A 101 -8.58 7.23 -10.18
C TYR A 101 -8.29 8.54 -10.89
N SER A 102 -7.75 8.45 -12.10
CA SER A 102 -7.48 9.59 -12.97
C SER A 102 -7.45 9.10 -14.41
N ASP A 103 -8.27 9.71 -15.26
CA ASP A 103 -8.40 9.44 -16.67
C ASP A 103 -8.40 10.74 -17.48
N GLU A 104 -8.46 10.59 -18.81
CA GLU A 104 -8.45 11.67 -19.78
C GLU A 104 -9.68 12.58 -19.62
N THR A 105 -10.84 12.01 -19.28
CA THR A 105 -12.06 12.79 -18.99
C THR A 105 -11.85 13.71 -17.80
N LEU A 106 -11.34 13.20 -16.67
CA LEU A 106 -11.06 14.01 -15.48
C LEU A 106 -10.00 15.09 -15.74
N LEU A 107 -8.99 14.78 -16.56
CA LEU A 107 -8.04 15.78 -17.05
C LEU A 107 -8.73 16.85 -17.90
N GLY A 108 -9.67 16.47 -18.76
CA GLY A 108 -10.50 17.38 -19.56
C GLY A 108 -11.31 18.33 -18.69
N ILE A 109 -11.94 17.83 -17.61
CA ILE A 109 -12.66 18.66 -16.62
C ILE A 109 -11.73 19.73 -16.04
N LEU A 110 -10.56 19.32 -15.58
CA LEU A 110 -9.56 20.21 -15.01
C LEU A 110 -9.05 21.23 -16.03
N SER A 111 -8.78 20.78 -17.26
CA SER A 111 -8.29 21.61 -18.37
C SER A 111 -9.30 22.71 -18.72
N ASN A 112 -10.58 22.37 -18.85
CA ASN A 112 -11.63 23.32 -19.21
C ASN A 112 -11.86 24.38 -18.12
N ARG A 113 -11.54 24.07 -16.86
CA ARG A 113 -11.79 24.94 -15.70
C ARG A 113 -10.52 25.47 -15.06
N ILE A 114 -9.36 25.35 -15.72
CA ILE A 114 -8.06 25.65 -15.09
C ILE A 114 -7.95 27.13 -14.67
N ASP A 115 -8.37 28.04 -15.53
CA ASP A 115 -8.33 29.48 -15.27
C ASP A 115 -9.25 29.86 -14.11
N ASP A 116 -10.46 29.28 -14.06
CA ASP A 116 -11.41 29.48 -12.97
C ASP A 116 -10.86 28.97 -11.62
N LEU A 117 -10.25 27.79 -11.64
CA LEU A 117 -9.67 27.16 -10.46
C LEU A 117 -8.49 27.98 -9.92
N LEU A 118 -7.67 28.54 -10.80
CA LEU A 118 -6.46 29.28 -10.48
C LEU A 118 -6.65 30.81 -10.42
N SER A 119 -7.84 31.33 -10.71
CA SER A 119 -8.16 32.77 -10.67
C SER A 119 -7.75 33.43 -9.34
N ILE A 120 -8.15 32.82 -8.22
CA ILE A 120 -7.84 33.30 -6.87
C ILE A 120 -6.40 32.96 -6.47
N LYS A 121 -5.61 33.98 -6.08
CA LYS A 121 -4.25 33.84 -5.52
C LYS A 121 -4.26 33.30 -4.08
N SER A 122 -4.79 32.10 -3.87
CA SER A 122 -4.85 31.44 -2.56
C SER A 122 -3.71 30.43 -2.39
N CYS A 123 -2.89 30.62 -1.35
CA CYS A 123 -1.79 29.70 -1.02
C CYS A 123 -2.31 28.29 -0.65
N LEU A 124 -3.37 28.23 0.17
CA LEU A 124 -4.02 26.97 0.56
C LEU A 124 -4.59 26.21 -0.66
N ARG A 125 -5.23 26.94 -1.58
CA ARG A 125 -5.75 26.33 -2.81
C ARG A 125 -4.62 25.76 -3.66
N THR A 126 -3.54 26.52 -3.85
CA THR A 126 -2.38 26.06 -4.64
C THR A 126 -1.74 24.82 -4.01
N LYS A 127 -1.59 24.81 -2.68
CA LYS A 127 -1.12 23.63 -1.92
C LYS A 127 -2.00 22.39 -2.18
N ASP A 128 -3.31 22.54 -2.09
CA ASP A 128 -4.26 21.45 -2.33
C ASP A 128 -4.16 20.95 -3.78
N MET A 129 -4.10 21.86 -4.75
CA MET A 129 -3.98 21.55 -6.17
C MET A 129 -2.67 20.83 -6.50
N ILE A 130 -1.53 21.26 -5.96
CA ILE A 130 -0.25 20.57 -6.14
C ILE A 130 -0.31 19.13 -5.60
N ASN A 131 -0.96 18.91 -4.45
CA ASN A 131 -1.17 17.56 -3.94
C ASN A 131 -2.12 16.73 -4.82
N ILE A 132 -3.20 17.32 -5.35
CA ILE A 132 -4.10 16.66 -6.31
C ILE A 132 -3.32 16.22 -7.55
N TYR A 133 -2.54 17.13 -8.15
CA TYR A 133 -1.79 16.87 -9.38
C TYR A 133 -0.79 15.74 -9.19
N LYS A 134 -0.06 15.73 -8.08
CA LYS A 134 0.82 14.63 -7.70
C LYS A 134 0.06 13.30 -7.61
N GLN A 135 -1.07 13.27 -6.93
CA GLN A 135 -1.75 12.02 -6.59
C GLN A 135 -2.55 11.44 -7.77
N LEU A 136 -2.93 12.29 -8.72
CA LEU A 136 -3.67 11.93 -9.94
C LEU A 136 -2.80 11.90 -11.20
N ASN A 137 -1.51 12.22 -11.07
CA ASN A 137 -0.54 12.34 -12.17
C ASN A 137 -0.99 13.30 -13.28
N PHE A 138 -1.45 14.50 -12.92
CA PHE A 138 -1.75 15.54 -13.90
C PHE A 138 -0.46 16.23 -14.35
N HIS A 139 0.17 15.66 -15.38
CA HIS A 139 1.43 16.12 -15.93
C HIS A 139 1.30 16.92 -17.23
N HIS A 140 0.11 16.95 -17.83
CA HIS A 140 -0.10 17.63 -19.10
C HIS A 140 0.19 19.14 -18.98
N PRO A 141 1.01 19.73 -19.88
CA PRO A 141 1.43 21.14 -19.82
C PRO A 141 0.27 22.12 -19.66
N VAL A 142 -0.84 21.88 -20.38
CA VAL A 142 -2.07 22.72 -20.32
C VAL A 142 -2.59 22.94 -18.90
N VAL A 143 -2.48 21.95 -18.01
CA VAL A 143 -2.92 22.10 -16.62
C VAL A 143 -1.76 22.36 -15.68
N LYS A 144 -0.61 21.73 -15.94
CA LYS A 144 0.57 21.78 -15.06
C LYS A 144 1.20 23.17 -15.04
N ASP A 145 1.45 23.75 -16.21
CA ASP A 145 2.24 24.97 -16.32
C ASP A 145 1.49 26.16 -15.70
N PRO A 146 0.17 26.37 -15.93
CA PRO A 146 -0.58 27.42 -15.23
C PRO A 146 -0.51 27.33 -13.71
N LEU A 147 -0.59 26.11 -13.15
CA LEU A 147 -0.47 25.90 -11.71
C LEU A 147 0.93 26.28 -11.19
N LEU A 148 1.98 25.87 -11.91
CA LEU A 148 3.36 26.17 -11.53
C LEU A 148 3.68 27.67 -11.67
N THR A 149 3.18 28.33 -12.71
CA THR A 149 3.28 29.80 -12.87
C THR A 149 2.55 30.51 -11.73
N LYS A 150 1.32 30.11 -11.41
CA LYS A 150 0.57 30.68 -10.28
C LYS A 150 1.29 30.51 -8.94
N PHE A 151 1.92 29.35 -8.74
CA PHE A 151 2.76 29.10 -7.57
C PHE A 151 3.96 30.06 -7.55
N ASN A 152 4.68 30.17 -8.66
CA ASN A 152 5.87 31.01 -8.77
C ASN A 152 5.56 32.51 -8.56
N ASP A 153 4.50 33.02 -9.20
CA ASP A 153 4.06 34.41 -9.10
C ASP A 153 3.71 34.83 -7.66
N ASN A 154 3.36 33.84 -6.83
CA ASN A 154 2.90 34.06 -5.47
C ASN A 154 3.92 33.54 -4.43
N ILE A 155 5.15 33.21 -4.84
CA ILE A 155 6.11 32.44 -4.02
C ILE A 155 6.38 33.10 -2.66
N ASN A 156 6.45 34.44 -2.63
CA ASN A 156 6.72 35.22 -1.43
C ASN A 156 5.61 35.17 -0.38
N ASN A 157 4.38 34.77 -0.76
CA ASN A 157 3.23 34.70 0.13
C ASN A 157 3.06 33.32 0.79
N TYR A 158 3.80 32.30 0.37
CA TYR A 158 3.73 30.98 0.99
C TYR A 158 4.51 30.95 2.29
N LYS A 159 3.87 30.40 3.31
CA LYS A 159 4.42 30.23 4.65
C LYS A 159 4.43 28.73 4.98
N ASN A 160 3.61 28.28 5.94
CA ASN A 160 3.49 26.88 6.33
C ASN A 160 3.20 25.95 5.13
N GLU A 161 2.46 26.43 4.13
CA GLU A 161 2.12 25.68 2.93
C GLU A 161 3.35 25.23 2.14
N MET A 162 4.44 26.01 2.17
CA MET A 162 5.66 25.74 1.42
C MET A 162 6.26 24.37 1.77
N VAL A 163 6.18 23.96 3.04
CA VAL A 163 6.69 22.66 3.51
C VAL A 163 5.98 21.49 2.82
N GLU A 164 4.65 21.55 2.68
CA GLU A 164 3.87 20.51 2.00
C GLU A 164 4.04 20.60 0.48
N ILE A 165 4.09 21.82 -0.06
CA ILE A 165 4.28 22.07 -1.49
C ILE A 165 5.60 21.45 -1.97
N VAL A 166 6.72 21.77 -1.33
CA VAL A 166 8.06 21.27 -1.70
C VAL A 166 8.12 19.74 -1.74
N ARG A 167 7.52 19.06 -0.76
CA ARG A 167 7.47 17.59 -0.71
C ARG A 167 6.71 16.97 -1.89
N ASN A 168 5.75 17.71 -2.45
CA ASN A 168 4.90 17.23 -3.55
C ASN A 168 5.40 17.68 -4.93
N LEU A 169 6.05 18.84 -5.03
CA LEU A 169 6.57 19.38 -6.29
C LEU A 169 7.58 18.48 -6.97
N SER A 170 8.34 17.68 -6.22
CA SER A 170 9.30 16.71 -6.78
C SER A 170 8.65 15.69 -7.71
N TYR A 171 7.33 15.48 -7.61
CA TYR A 171 6.60 14.58 -8.48
C TYR A 171 6.16 15.24 -9.80
N LEU A 172 6.21 16.57 -9.93
CA LEU A 172 5.68 17.30 -11.10
C LEU A 172 6.74 17.69 -12.14
N TYR A 173 8.01 17.33 -11.92
CA TYR A 173 9.14 17.70 -12.79
C TYR A 173 9.20 19.21 -13.05
N ILE A 174 9.53 19.96 -12.01
CA ILE A 174 9.73 21.42 -12.08
C ILE A 174 11.05 21.75 -12.79
N ASP A 175 11.11 22.91 -13.42
CA ASP A 175 12.31 23.42 -14.07
C ASP A 175 13.33 23.99 -13.06
N LYS A 176 14.50 24.38 -13.57
CA LYS A 176 15.60 24.90 -12.75
C LYS A 176 15.26 26.27 -12.15
N ASP A 177 14.62 27.13 -12.92
CA ASP A 177 14.27 28.50 -12.51
C ASP A 177 13.31 28.48 -11.30
N LEU A 178 12.30 27.60 -11.33
CA LEU A 178 11.40 27.43 -10.20
C LEU A 178 12.11 26.81 -8.99
N CYS A 179 13.06 25.89 -9.19
CA CYS A 179 13.89 25.38 -8.10
C CYS A 179 14.66 26.53 -7.44
N GLU A 180 15.33 27.39 -8.22
CA GLU A 180 16.08 28.54 -7.74
C GLU A 180 15.22 29.49 -6.91
N HIS A 181 14.03 29.84 -7.41
CA HIS A 181 13.09 30.70 -6.68
C HIS A 181 12.66 30.08 -5.35
N ILE A 182 12.37 28.77 -5.33
CA ILE A 182 12.04 28.03 -4.09
C ILE A 182 13.20 28.10 -3.10
N PHE A 183 14.43 27.81 -3.53
CA PHE A 183 15.61 27.88 -2.66
C PHE A 183 15.82 29.28 -2.11
N ASN A 184 15.75 30.32 -2.95
CA ASN A 184 15.92 31.70 -2.53
C ASN A 184 14.87 32.12 -1.49
N HIS A 185 13.60 31.79 -1.71
CA HIS A 185 12.53 32.07 -0.74
C HIS A 185 12.79 31.42 0.62
N ILE A 186 13.18 30.14 0.61
CA ILE A 186 13.46 29.38 1.84
C ILE A 186 14.69 29.93 2.55
N ILE A 187 15.75 30.28 1.83
CA ILE A 187 17.00 30.82 2.39
C ILE A 187 16.74 32.16 3.07
N ILE A 188 16.07 33.09 2.38
CA ILE A 188 15.76 34.43 2.91
C ILE A 188 14.88 34.32 4.17
N ASN A 189 13.94 33.38 4.18
CA ASN A 189 13.00 33.17 5.28
C ASN A 189 13.40 31.98 6.18
N TYR A 190 14.69 31.65 6.27
CA TYR A 190 15.16 30.44 6.97
C TYR A 190 14.62 30.33 8.40
N ASP A 191 14.63 31.43 9.16
CA ASP A 191 14.24 31.43 10.56
C ASP A 191 12.77 31.00 10.75
N TYR A 192 11.91 31.32 9.77
CA TYR A 192 10.52 30.85 9.76
C TYR A 192 10.44 29.33 9.58
N TYR A 193 11.27 28.77 8.69
CA TYR A 193 11.29 27.36 8.37
C TYR A 193 12.16 26.50 9.28
N HIS A 194 12.86 27.11 10.24
CA HIS A 194 13.87 26.44 11.06
C HIS A 194 13.37 25.16 11.75
N LYS A 195 12.10 25.14 12.17
CA LYS A 195 11.46 23.98 12.80
C LYS A 195 11.24 22.83 11.82
N ASP A 196 10.87 23.12 10.58
CA ASP A 196 10.50 22.14 9.56
C ASP A 196 11.60 21.90 8.51
N ILE A 197 12.80 22.43 8.77
CA ILE A 197 13.89 22.47 7.79
C ILE A 197 14.32 21.08 7.31
N PHE A 198 14.25 20.05 8.15
CA PHE A 198 14.54 18.67 7.74
C PHE A 198 13.48 18.11 6.77
N SER A 199 12.22 18.51 6.92
CA SER A 199 11.15 18.16 5.97
C SER A 199 11.35 18.84 4.62
N ILE A 200 11.77 20.11 4.64
CA ILE A 200 12.10 20.85 3.43
C ILE A 200 13.32 20.23 2.76
N PHE A 201 14.38 19.97 3.52
CA PHE A 201 15.62 19.38 3.02
C PHE A 201 15.39 18.04 2.32
N GLU A 202 14.61 17.16 2.95
CA GLU A 202 14.21 15.89 2.36
C GLU A 202 13.41 16.08 1.08
N GLY A 203 12.45 17.00 1.07
CA GLY A 203 11.64 17.32 -0.11
C GLY A 203 12.47 17.86 -1.28
N VAL A 204 13.31 18.86 -1.05
CA VAL A 204 14.15 19.46 -2.11
C VAL A 204 15.27 18.53 -2.58
N SER A 205 15.73 17.58 -1.75
CA SER A 205 16.71 16.58 -2.18
C SER A 205 16.23 15.74 -3.37
N ARG A 206 14.90 15.65 -3.53
CA ARG A 206 14.23 14.91 -4.61
C ARG A 206 14.09 15.74 -5.90
N PHE A 207 14.49 17.02 -5.92
CA PHE A 207 14.49 17.82 -7.14
C PHE A 207 15.68 17.44 -8.02
N ASP A 208 15.50 17.44 -9.34
CA ASP A 208 16.58 17.25 -10.31
C ASP A 208 17.38 18.56 -10.50
N TYR A 209 17.90 19.11 -9.40
CA TYR A 209 18.60 20.40 -9.35
C TYR A 209 19.89 20.29 -8.52
N SER A 210 21.01 20.76 -9.07
CA SER A 210 22.37 20.62 -8.50
C SER A 210 22.85 21.83 -7.71
N ASP A 211 22.33 23.02 -8.00
CA ASP A 211 22.95 24.29 -7.59
C ASP A 211 22.34 24.79 -6.27
N ASN A 212 22.42 23.94 -5.23
CA ASN A 212 21.77 24.14 -3.93
C ASN A 212 22.76 24.23 -2.75
N GLN A 213 24.04 24.50 -3.04
CA GLN A 213 25.13 24.49 -2.05
C GLN A 213 24.90 25.46 -0.89
N THR A 214 24.43 26.68 -1.16
CA THR A 214 24.14 27.67 -0.10
C THR A 214 23.10 27.15 0.90
N PHE A 215 22.04 26.50 0.41
CA PHE A 215 21.00 25.91 1.25
C PHE A 215 21.55 24.74 2.10
N ILE A 216 22.36 23.87 1.49
CA ILE A 216 23.02 22.76 2.20
C ILE A 216 23.93 23.31 3.31
N GLN A 217 24.71 24.35 3.02
CA GLN A 217 25.60 24.97 4.01
C GLN A 217 24.82 25.57 5.19
N LEU A 218 23.65 26.17 4.96
CA LEU A 218 22.79 26.65 6.06
C LEU A 218 22.35 25.51 6.98
N ILE A 219 21.95 24.37 6.43
CA ILE A 219 21.57 23.21 7.24
C ILE A 219 22.76 22.70 8.05
N LEU A 220 23.90 22.48 7.40
CA LEU A 220 25.08 21.91 8.04
C LEU A 220 25.70 22.86 9.08
N LYS A 221 25.81 24.15 8.77
CA LYS A 221 26.50 25.13 9.64
C LYS A 221 25.60 25.81 10.67
N LYS A 222 24.29 25.87 10.44
CA LYS A 222 23.34 26.48 11.37
C LYS A 222 22.56 25.41 12.14
N LYS A 223 21.74 24.59 11.45
CA LYS A 223 20.87 23.62 12.13
C LYS A 223 21.62 22.52 12.87
N ILE A 224 22.56 21.84 12.19
CA ILE A 224 23.30 20.73 12.82
C ILE A 224 24.21 21.27 13.91
N LYS A 225 24.93 22.35 13.63
CA LYS A 225 25.83 22.96 14.63
C LYS A 225 25.08 23.38 15.89
N GLU A 226 23.89 23.95 15.78
CA GLU A 226 23.04 24.27 16.93
C GLU A 226 22.67 23.02 17.75
N LEU A 227 22.30 21.92 17.09
CA LEU A 227 22.01 20.65 17.77
C LEU A 227 23.24 20.07 18.47
N GLU A 228 24.41 20.17 17.82
CA GLU A 228 25.70 19.73 18.37
C GLU A 228 26.11 20.56 19.59
N GLU A 229 26.05 21.90 19.49
CA GLU A 229 26.39 22.83 20.58
C GLU A 229 25.45 22.65 21.80
N GLN A 230 24.18 22.33 21.56
CA GLN A 230 23.21 22.05 22.63
C GLN A 230 23.25 20.61 23.13
N ASN A 231 24.01 19.73 22.47
CA ASN A 231 24.03 18.29 22.70
C ASN A 231 22.61 17.66 22.68
N ILE A 232 21.78 18.07 21.71
CA ILE A 232 20.40 17.61 21.54
C ILE A 232 20.30 16.80 20.24
N CYS A 233 19.69 15.61 20.32
CA CYS A 233 19.35 14.84 19.14
C CYS A 233 17.92 15.14 18.65
N CYS A 234 17.70 15.17 17.33
CA CYS A 234 16.36 15.34 16.77
C CYS A 234 15.48 14.07 16.92
N ASN A 235 14.19 14.21 16.60
CA ASN A 235 13.26 13.09 16.61
C ASN A 235 13.55 12.11 15.44
N MET A 236 13.08 10.87 15.56
CA MET A 236 13.38 9.80 14.59
C MET A 236 12.94 10.12 13.14
N LYS A 237 11.82 10.83 12.96
CA LYS A 237 11.33 11.21 11.62
C LYS A 237 12.29 12.18 10.96
N ASP A 238 12.66 13.23 11.68
CA ASP A 238 13.56 14.26 11.20
C ASP A 238 14.97 13.70 10.98
N PHE A 239 15.35 12.74 11.80
CA PHE A 239 16.57 11.99 11.63
C PHE A 239 16.61 11.23 10.28
N PHE A 240 15.59 10.42 9.98
CA PHE A 240 15.50 9.72 8.69
C PHE A 240 15.42 10.66 7.49
N LYS A 241 14.71 11.78 7.63
CA LYS A 241 14.62 12.80 6.58
C LYS A 241 15.99 13.38 6.26
N PHE A 242 16.78 13.71 7.30
CA PHE A 242 18.12 14.24 7.14
C PHE A 242 19.07 13.23 6.50
N LEU A 243 19.07 11.98 6.98
CA LEU A 243 19.92 10.93 6.42
C LEU A 243 19.59 10.63 4.96
N SER A 244 18.29 10.46 4.65
CA SER A 244 17.82 10.25 3.28
C SER A 244 18.25 11.37 2.34
N ALA A 245 18.09 12.62 2.77
CA ALA A 245 18.48 13.78 1.99
C ALA A 245 19.99 13.83 1.76
N SER A 246 20.78 13.56 2.81
CA SER A 246 22.24 13.55 2.77
C SER A 246 22.76 12.49 1.81
N GLU A 247 22.24 11.26 1.90
CA GLU A 247 22.60 10.14 1.03
C GLU A 247 22.25 10.45 -0.43
N ARG A 248 21.06 11.00 -0.71
CA ARG A 248 20.62 11.37 -2.05
C ARG A 248 21.48 12.47 -2.68
N LEU A 249 21.96 13.40 -1.85
CA LEU A 249 22.82 14.51 -2.28
C LEU A 249 24.31 14.13 -2.28
N GLY A 250 24.67 12.91 -1.88
CA GLY A 250 26.07 12.48 -1.80
C GLY A 250 26.88 13.26 -0.77
N LEU A 251 26.23 13.78 0.27
CA LEU A 251 26.92 14.48 1.34
C LEU A 251 27.64 13.47 2.23
N ASN A 252 28.86 13.80 2.63
CA ASN A 252 29.58 13.00 3.62
C ASN A 252 28.73 12.89 4.89
N ASN A 253 28.69 11.68 5.46
CA ASN A 253 27.93 11.40 6.68
C ASN A 253 28.28 12.43 7.74
N ASN A 254 27.32 13.29 8.09
CA ASN A 254 27.49 14.25 9.17
C ASN A 254 27.76 13.46 10.45
N THR A 255 28.96 13.59 10.99
CA THR A 255 29.45 12.75 12.07
C THR A 255 28.58 12.89 13.32
N TYR A 256 28.09 14.10 13.64
CA TYR A 256 27.29 14.31 14.85
C TYR A 256 25.98 13.52 14.82
N LEU A 257 25.11 13.80 13.84
CA LEU A 257 23.80 13.13 13.80
C LEU A 257 23.98 11.62 13.63
N HIS A 258 24.83 11.16 12.70
CA HIS A 258 25.06 9.72 12.51
C HIS A 258 25.51 9.04 13.81
N ASN A 259 26.46 9.64 14.54
CA ASN A 259 26.90 9.11 15.83
C ASN A 259 25.76 9.07 16.85
N GLU A 260 24.93 10.11 16.93
CA GLU A 260 23.77 10.13 17.83
C GLU A 260 22.73 9.04 17.49
N PHE A 261 22.57 8.70 16.21
CA PHE A 261 21.69 7.61 15.80
C PHE A 261 22.24 6.24 16.11
N GLU A 262 23.51 5.99 15.80
CA GLU A 262 24.16 4.72 16.17
C GLU A 262 24.13 4.53 17.69
N LYS A 263 24.42 5.59 18.47
CA LYS A 263 24.23 5.57 19.93
C LYS A 263 22.81 5.19 20.29
N LYS A 264 21.79 5.86 19.75
CA LYS A 264 20.38 5.55 20.06
C LYS A 264 20.00 4.12 19.73
N ILE A 265 20.38 3.61 18.56
CA ILE A 265 20.08 2.25 18.12
C ILE A 265 20.72 1.23 19.06
N ASN A 266 22.00 1.40 19.39
CA ASN A 266 22.75 0.47 20.23
C ASN A 266 22.19 0.33 21.67
N HIS A 267 21.41 1.31 22.14
CA HIS A 267 20.77 1.25 23.46
C HIS A 267 19.36 0.65 23.44
N ILE A 268 18.75 0.46 22.27
CA ILE A 268 17.41 -0.10 22.15
C ILE A 268 17.51 -1.63 22.09
N LYS A 269 16.98 -2.31 23.10
CA LYS A 269 16.89 -3.78 23.12
C LYS A 269 15.55 -4.29 22.58
N ASN A 270 14.45 -3.70 23.05
CA ASN A 270 13.09 -4.13 22.72
C ASN A 270 12.31 -3.02 22.02
N ILE A 271 11.67 -3.34 20.89
CA ILE A 271 10.85 -2.42 20.11
C ILE A 271 9.44 -2.99 19.98
N SER A 272 8.44 -2.27 20.48
CA SER A 272 7.04 -2.70 20.34
C SER A 272 6.63 -2.91 18.88
N PRO A 273 5.66 -3.79 18.58
CA PRO A 273 5.19 -4.04 17.22
C PRO A 273 4.75 -2.77 16.47
N ASN A 274 4.07 -1.86 17.16
CA ASN A 274 3.66 -0.57 16.59
C ASN A 274 4.86 0.32 16.23
N ASN A 275 5.91 0.31 17.04
CA ASN A 275 7.13 1.07 16.77
C ASN A 275 7.91 0.45 15.60
N ILE A 276 7.91 -0.87 15.43
CA ILE A 276 8.46 -1.53 14.24
C ILE A 276 7.72 -1.04 12.98
N SER A 277 6.38 -1.07 12.99
CA SER A 277 5.56 -0.52 11.91
C SER A 277 5.92 0.92 11.59
N TYR A 278 6.04 1.77 12.62
CA TYR A 278 6.38 3.18 12.47
C TYR A 278 7.77 3.41 11.86
N ILE A 279 8.78 2.66 12.32
CA ILE A 279 10.15 2.76 11.84
C ILE A 279 10.22 2.32 10.37
N LEU A 280 9.70 1.14 10.04
CA LEU A 280 9.71 0.61 8.67
C LEU A 280 8.93 1.53 7.70
N LEU A 281 7.79 2.09 8.13
CA LEU A 281 7.06 3.07 7.33
C LEU A 281 7.85 4.37 7.12
N SER A 282 8.57 4.83 8.15
CA SER A 282 9.39 6.05 8.05
C SER A 282 10.56 5.84 7.09
N MET A 283 11.25 4.70 7.19
CA MET A 283 12.28 4.26 6.24
C MET A 283 11.72 4.17 4.81
N LEU A 284 10.56 3.56 4.61
CA LEU A 284 9.96 3.43 3.29
C LEU A 284 9.52 4.78 2.71
N SER A 285 8.98 5.68 3.53
CA SER A 285 8.51 7.00 3.10
C SER A 285 9.64 7.94 2.65
N THR A 286 10.79 7.82 3.30
CA THR A 286 12.04 8.53 2.95
C THR A 286 12.87 7.75 1.93
N LYS A 287 12.56 6.46 1.74
CA LYS A 287 13.29 5.51 0.90
C LYS A 287 14.72 5.33 1.38
N TYR A 288 14.90 5.37 2.69
CA TYR A 288 16.17 5.22 3.36
C TYR A 288 16.32 3.79 3.88
N ARG A 289 17.49 3.20 3.70
CA ARG A 289 17.81 1.84 4.15
C ARG A 289 18.95 1.92 5.15
N ASN A 290 18.92 1.09 6.18
CA ASN A 290 19.97 1.04 7.19
C ASN A 290 20.07 -0.36 7.78
N ASP A 291 21.25 -0.95 7.68
CA ASP A 291 21.46 -2.37 8.00
C ASP A 291 21.41 -2.63 9.51
N THR A 292 22.07 -1.79 10.33
CA THR A 292 22.02 -1.89 11.79
C THR A 292 20.58 -1.88 12.32
N LEU A 293 19.73 -1.04 11.74
CA LEU A 293 18.33 -0.95 12.12
C LEU A 293 17.52 -2.15 11.61
N PHE A 294 17.82 -2.69 10.43
CA PHE A 294 17.19 -3.94 9.98
C PHE A 294 17.51 -5.09 10.92
N GLU A 295 18.75 -5.24 11.36
CA GLU A 295 19.15 -6.28 12.33
C GLU A 295 18.36 -6.17 13.63
N LEU A 296 18.31 -4.97 14.23
CA LEU A 296 17.55 -4.73 15.44
C LEU A 296 16.05 -5.04 15.28
N ILE A 297 15.46 -4.66 14.14
CA ILE A 297 14.05 -4.94 13.83
C ILE A 297 13.82 -6.45 13.68
N ILE A 298 14.69 -7.15 12.96
CA ILE A 298 14.56 -8.59 12.71
C ILE A 298 14.70 -9.38 14.01
N MET A 299 15.69 -9.06 14.86
CA MET A 299 15.83 -9.67 16.18
C MET A 299 14.54 -9.51 17.01
N ASN A 300 13.91 -8.34 16.97
CA ASN A 300 12.65 -8.11 17.67
C ASN A 300 11.49 -8.91 17.04
N ILE A 301 11.39 -8.96 15.70
CA ILE A 301 10.40 -9.79 14.99
C ILE A 301 10.54 -11.26 15.40
N GLU A 302 11.75 -11.82 15.37
CA GLU A 302 12.01 -13.21 15.72
C GLU A 302 11.66 -13.49 17.17
N ASN A 303 12.01 -12.59 18.10
CA ASN A 303 11.60 -12.70 19.51
C ASN A 303 10.08 -12.71 19.66
N TYR A 304 9.33 -11.87 18.93
CA TYR A 304 7.87 -11.89 19.00
C TYR A 304 7.25 -13.15 18.40
N VAL A 305 7.83 -13.68 17.33
CA VAL A 305 7.38 -14.93 16.71
C VAL A 305 7.64 -16.12 17.63
N ASN A 306 8.80 -16.14 18.29
CA ASN A 306 9.26 -17.25 19.15
C ASN A 306 8.75 -17.19 20.60
N ASN A 307 8.33 -16.02 21.10
CA ASN A 307 7.73 -15.87 22.44
C ASN A 307 6.32 -16.47 22.49
N GLN A 308 6.24 -17.80 22.47
CA GLN A 308 5.06 -18.58 22.83
C GLN A 308 5.15 -18.93 24.32
N ASN A 309 4.78 -18.03 25.23
CA ASN A 309 4.64 -18.40 26.64
C ASN A 309 3.50 -19.43 26.81
N ASP A 310 3.86 -20.63 27.28
CA ASP A 310 3.14 -21.59 28.14
C ASP A 310 1.74 -22.12 27.80
N ASN A 311 1.05 -21.67 26.75
CA ASN A 311 -0.31 -22.17 26.45
C ASN A 311 -0.37 -23.49 25.65
N ASN A 312 0.77 -23.99 25.14
CA ASN A 312 0.81 -25.22 24.33
C ASN A 312 0.63 -26.52 25.14
N LYS A 313 0.78 -26.49 26.48
CA LYS A 313 0.46 -27.67 27.31
C LYS A 313 -1.06 -27.94 27.35
N LEU A 314 -1.89 -26.89 27.35
CA LEU A 314 -3.35 -27.00 27.27
C LEU A 314 -3.83 -27.43 25.88
N LEU A 315 -3.08 -27.12 24.81
CA LEU A 315 -3.43 -27.48 23.44
C LEU A 315 -3.49 -29.02 23.24
N ASN A 316 -2.55 -29.77 23.84
CA ASN A 316 -2.54 -31.23 23.72
C ASN A 316 -3.57 -31.93 24.64
N GLU A 317 -3.95 -31.31 25.76
CA GLU A 317 -4.96 -31.89 26.67
C GLU A 317 -6.40 -31.54 26.26
N HIS A 318 -6.67 -30.34 25.76
CA HIS A 318 -8.01 -29.96 25.30
C HIS A 318 -8.37 -30.53 23.93
N ILE A 319 -7.41 -30.69 23.00
CA ILE A 319 -7.69 -31.39 21.74
C ILE A 319 -7.99 -32.88 21.99
N ASN A 320 -7.39 -33.51 23.01
CA ASN A 320 -7.74 -34.87 23.38
C ASN A 320 -9.10 -34.97 24.09
N ASN A 321 -9.46 -34.00 24.94
CA ASN A 321 -10.72 -34.05 25.70
C ASN A 321 -11.97 -33.60 24.92
N ILE A 322 -11.84 -32.75 23.90
CA ILE A 322 -12.97 -32.38 23.03
C ILE A 322 -13.30 -33.52 22.03
N TYR A 323 -12.31 -34.34 21.68
CA TYR A 323 -12.49 -35.43 20.71
C TYR A 323 -12.82 -36.81 21.32
N TYR A 324 -12.74 -37.00 22.65
CA TYR A 324 -13.11 -38.26 23.30
C TYR A 324 -14.55 -38.33 23.83
N ASN A 325 -15.26 -37.20 23.98
CA ASN A 325 -16.66 -37.21 24.44
C ASN A 325 -17.72 -37.26 23.32
N GLN A 326 -17.32 -37.51 22.06
CA GLN A 326 -18.27 -37.68 20.95
C GLN A 326 -18.03 -38.93 20.09
N ILE A 327 -17.38 -39.95 20.65
CA ILE A 327 -17.39 -41.30 20.05
C ILE A 327 -17.66 -42.33 21.15
N SER A 328 -18.91 -42.36 21.63
CA SER A 328 -19.55 -43.60 22.04
C SER A 328 -20.86 -43.70 21.27
N SER A 329 -20.78 -44.29 20.09
CA SER A 329 -21.94 -44.90 19.44
C SER A 329 -22.33 -46.10 20.31
N ASP A 330 -23.40 -45.95 21.08
CA ASP A 330 -24.45 -46.96 21.28
C ASP A 330 -25.43 -46.41 22.32
N GLU A 331 -26.65 -46.08 21.85
CA GLU A 331 -27.93 -46.12 22.57
C GLU A 331 -28.95 -45.21 21.88
N TYR A 332 -29.36 -45.60 20.67
CA TYR A 332 -30.71 -45.32 20.22
C TYR A 332 -31.60 -46.45 20.76
N LYS A 333 -32.30 -46.20 21.86
CA LYS A 333 -33.63 -46.74 22.17
C LYS A 333 -34.14 -46.23 23.51
N ASN A 334 -35.33 -45.64 23.47
CA ASN A 334 -36.32 -45.51 24.53
C ASN A 334 -35.82 -45.18 25.95
N ASN A 335 -36.09 -43.96 26.41
CA ASN A 335 -37.03 -43.73 27.51
C ASN A 335 -37.10 -42.24 27.83
N GLU A 336 -38.32 -41.72 27.95
CA GLU A 336 -38.59 -40.58 28.82
C GLU A 336 -38.08 -40.92 30.22
N SER A 337 -37.02 -40.27 30.70
CA SER A 337 -36.80 -40.13 32.13
C SER A 337 -35.86 -38.97 32.42
N LYS A 338 -36.29 -38.16 33.38
CA LYS A 338 -35.58 -37.03 33.97
C LYS A 338 -34.18 -37.45 34.42
N LEU A 339 -33.15 -36.75 33.97
CA LEU A 339 -31.86 -36.70 34.66
C LEU A 339 -31.72 -35.33 35.30
N ASN A 340 -32.00 -35.32 36.60
CA ASN A 340 -31.76 -34.22 37.53
C ASN A 340 -30.27 -33.87 37.53
N LEU A 341 -29.91 -32.64 37.16
CA LEU A 341 -28.70 -32.04 37.71
C LEU A 341 -28.96 -31.79 39.20
N SER A 342 -28.21 -32.47 40.07
CA SER A 342 -28.11 -32.11 41.48
C SER A 342 -27.44 -30.73 41.60
N ASN A 343 -28.26 -29.69 41.61
CA ASN A 343 -27.89 -28.38 42.12
C ASN A 343 -27.78 -28.48 43.63
N THR A 344 -26.57 -28.45 44.17
CA THR A 344 -26.32 -28.01 45.54
C THR A 344 -25.35 -26.85 45.53
N ILE A 345 -25.83 -25.67 45.15
CA ILE A 345 -25.38 -24.40 45.72
C ILE A 345 -26.62 -23.54 45.98
N ASN A 346 -26.72 -23.11 47.24
CA ASN A 346 -27.80 -22.36 47.85
C ASN A 346 -28.21 -21.09 47.11
N GLY A 347 -29.53 -20.83 47.12
CA GLY A 347 -30.06 -19.49 47.42
C GLY A 347 -30.33 -18.53 46.26
N ASN A 348 -31.62 -18.29 46.03
CA ASN A 348 -32.24 -17.10 45.43
C ASN A 348 -32.25 -16.97 43.90
N ASN A 349 -33.31 -17.55 43.33
CA ASN A 349 -34.25 -16.95 42.38
C ASN A 349 -33.83 -15.61 41.74
N ASN A 350 -33.42 -15.67 40.47
CA ASN A 350 -33.92 -14.77 39.44
C ASN A 350 -34.00 -15.53 38.11
N LYS A 351 -35.23 -15.70 37.61
CA LYS A 351 -35.51 -16.24 36.28
C LYS A 351 -34.96 -15.28 35.22
N TYR A 352 -33.79 -15.60 34.67
CA TYR A 352 -33.42 -15.15 33.33
C TYR A 352 -33.52 -16.35 32.38
N VAL A 353 -34.54 -16.33 31.53
CA VAL A 353 -34.63 -17.22 30.37
C VAL A 353 -33.56 -16.73 29.38
N LEU A 354 -32.33 -17.26 29.49
CA LEU A 354 -31.31 -17.08 28.46
C LEU A 354 -31.68 -17.93 27.24
N ASN A 355 -32.14 -17.26 26.19
CA ASN A 355 -32.21 -17.81 24.83
C ASN A 355 -30.79 -17.94 24.25
N ASN A 356 -30.01 -18.91 24.75
CA ASN A 356 -28.63 -19.13 24.34
C ASN A 356 -28.52 -20.11 23.17
N LYS A 357 -28.74 -19.57 21.97
CA LYS A 357 -28.11 -20.09 20.73
C LYS A 357 -27.02 -19.17 20.17
N ARG A 358 -26.87 -17.95 20.71
CA ARG A 358 -25.82 -16.99 20.30
C ARG A 358 -24.55 -17.09 21.15
N ASP A 359 -24.65 -17.49 22.41
CA ASP A 359 -23.51 -17.49 23.33
C ASP A 359 -22.56 -18.68 23.18
N ILE A 360 -22.98 -19.75 22.50
CA ILE A 360 -22.14 -20.93 22.24
C ILE A 360 -21.22 -20.69 21.03
N ILE A 361 -21.65 -19.87 20.06
CA ILE A 361 -20.86 -19.58 18.84
C ILE A 361 -19.80 -18.51 19.13
N THR A 362 -20.06 -17.59 20.07
CA THR A 362 -19.12 -16.53 20.47
C THR A 362 -18.02 -17.03 21.42
N THR A 363 -18.27 -18.12 22.17
CA THR A 363 -17.26 -18.73 23.05
C THR A 363 -16.24 -19.55 22.26
N GLU A 364 -16.66 -20.36 21.29
CA GLU A 364 -15.74 -21.17 20.45
C GLU A 364 -14.81 -20.33 19.55
N GLN A 365 -15.26 -19.16 19.06
CA GLN A 365 -14.40 -18.25 18.29
C GLN A 365 -13.39 -17.51 19.19
N ASN A 366 -13.78 -17.14 20.41
CA ASN A 366 -12.89 -16.44 21.35
C ASN A 366 -11.79 -17.36 21.89
N ASP A 367 -12.04 -18.66 22.06
CA ASP A 367 -11.04 -19.61 22.56
C ASP A 367 -9.94 -19.90 21.51
N TYR A 368 -10.24 -19.83 20.20
CA TYR A 368 -9.25 -20.03 19.14
C TYR A 368 -8.29 -18.83 18.97
N TYR A 369 -8.77 -17.60 19.14
CA TYR A 369 -7.93 -16.39 19.10
C TYR A 369 -6.99 -16.31 20.32
N ASN A 370 -7.36 -16.91 21.45
CA ASN A 370 -6.53 -16.96 22.67
C ASN A 370 -5.33 -17.93 22.57
N LEU A 371 -5.29 -18.81 21.57
CA LEU A 371 -4.20 -19.79 21.34
C LEU A 371 -3.20 -19.34 20.27
N CYS A 372 -3.50 -18.28 19.52
CA CYS A 372 -2.70 -17.82 18.39
C CYS A 372 -1.74 -16.70 18.81
N ASN A 373 -0.48 -16.75 18.34
CA ASN A 373 0.44 -15.63 18.49
C ASN A 373 -0.14 -14.35 17.85
N SER A 374 -0.48 -13.37 18.69
CA SER A 374 -1.13 -12.13 18.29
C SER A 374 -0.25 -11.26 17.38
N TYR A 375 1.07 -11.40 17.48
CA TYR A 375 2.01 -10.71 16.61
C TYR A 375 1.93 -11.22 15.17
N ILE A 376 1.95 -12.55 15.01
CA ILE A 376 1.90 -13.21 13.70
C ILE A 376 0.59 -12.86 12.99
N LEU A 377 -0.52 -12.84 13.73
CA LEU A 377 -1.83 -12.54 13.17
C LEU A 377 -1.96 -11.06 12.72
N ASN A 378 -1.51 -10.12 13.55
CA ASN A 378 -1.85 -8.71 13.38
C ASN A 378 -0.76 -7.86 12.71
N TYR A 379 0.52 -8.24 12.84
CA TYR A 379 1.65 -7.39 12.45
C TYR A 379 2.57 -8.02 11.41
N LEU A 380 2.87 -9.32 11.54
CA LEU A 380 3.91 -9.96 10.72
C LEU A 380 3.70 -9.85 9.21
N PRO A 381 2.48 -10.05 8.62
CA PRO A 381 2.26 -9.87 7.19
C PRO A 381 2.63 -8.47 6.67
N PHE A 382 2.34 -7.44 7.47
CA PHE A 382 2.64 -6.06 7.11
C PHE A 382 4.12 -5.75 7.27
N HIS A 383 4.75 -6.18 8.36
CA HIS A 383 6.19 -6.01 8.57
C HIS A 383 7.02 -6.71 7.50
N LEU A 384 6.65 -7.94 7.12
CA LEU A 384 7.31 -8.67 6.03
C LEU A 384 7.22 -7.92 4.71
N LEU A 385 6.04 -7.41 4.36
CA LEU A 385 5.86 -6.61 3.16
C LEU A 385 6.77 -5.38 3.16
N LEU A 386 6.84 -4.65 4.29
CA LEU A 386 7.69 -3.46 4.40
C LEU A 386 9.18 -3.79 4.29
N LEU A 387 9.65 -4.86 4.94
CA LEU A 387 11.04 -5.32 4.85
C LEU A 387 11.42 -5.67 3.40
N ILE A 388 10.54 -6.39 2.71
CA ILE A 388 10.75 -6.76 1.30
C ILE A 388 10.75 -5.51 0.40
N LEU A 389 9.81 -4.59 0.60
CA LEU A 389 9.77 -3.30 -0.11
C LEU A 389 10.95 -2.39 0.20
N LEU A 390 11.61 -2.57 1.34
CA LEU A 390 12.85 -1.90 1.70
C LEU A 390 14.10 -2.63 1.22
N ASN A 391 13.91 -3.72 0.46
CA ASN A 391 14.97 -4.53 -0.11
C ASN A 391 15.89 -5.15 0.96
N TYR A 392 15.33 -5.59 2.10
CA TYR A 392 16.09 -6.40 3.06
C TYR A 392 16.63 -7.66 2.39
N ASP A 393 17.90 -8.00 2.66
CA ASP A 393 18.65 -8.95 1.83
C ASP A 393 18.75 -10.38 2.40
N ASN A 394 18.41 -10.62 3.68
CA ASN A 394 18.45 -11.98 4.24
C ASN A 394 17.22 -12.79 3.80
N THR A 395 17.37 -13.50 2.69
CA THR A 395 16.34 -14.30 2.04
C THR A 395 15.84 -15.45 2.91
N ASN A 396 16.71 -16.07 3.72
CA ASN A 396 16.37 -17.23 4.54
C ASN A 396 15.40 -16.87 5.66
N ILE A 397 15.67 -15.77 6.37
CA ILE A 397 14.78 -15.27 7.43
C ILE A 397 13.43 -14.87 6.84
N LEU A 398 13.42 -14.15 5.71
CA LEU A 398 12.18 -13.76 5.04
C LEU A 398 11.33 -14.98 4.64
N LEU A 399 11.94 -16.01 4.08
CA LEU A 399 11.25 -17.25 3.73
C LEU A 399 10.71 -17.98 4.95
N TYR A 400 11.51 -18.09 6.01
CA TYR A 400 11.08 -18.71 7.26
C TYR A 400 9.83 -18.03 7.83
N LEU A 401 9.87 -16.71 7.98
CA LEU A 401 8.75 -15.93 8.50
C LEU A 401 7.52 -15.96 7.58
N LEU A 402 7.71 -15.91 6.25
CA LEU A 402 6.61 -16.08 5.28
C LEU A 402 5.96 -17.46 5.39
N ASN A 403 6.76 -18.51 5.57
CA ASN A 403 6.25 -19.87 5.70
C ASN A 403 5.43 -20.05 6.97
N ILE A 404 5.79 -19.40 8.08
CA ILE A 404 4.97 -19.39 9.31
C ILE A 404 3.60 -18.77 9.00
N CYS A 405 3.58 -17.57 8.40
CA CYS A 405 2.33 -16.91 8.02
C CYS A 405 1.45 -17.83 7.15
N ILE A 406 2.05 -18.51 6.18
CA ILE A 406 1.27 -19.23 5.16
C ILE A 406 0.85 -20.62 5.64
N ASN A 407 1.75 -21.40 6.23
CA ASN A 407 1.46 -22.78 6.59
C ASN A 407 0.55 -22.88 7.83
N GLU A 408 0.70 -21.95 8.77
CA GLU A 408 0.01 -22.01 10.06
C GLU A 408 -1.18 -21.04 10.15
N TYR A 409 -1.11 -19.87 9.49
CA TYR A 409 -2.07 -18.77 9.72
C TYR A 409 -2.94 -18.38 8.52
N THR A 410 -2.78 -18.98 7.33
CA THR A 410 -3.51 -18.54 6.12
C THR A 410 -5.03 -18.44 6.31
N TYR A 411 -5.65 -19.41 7.00
CA TYR A 411 -7.11 -19.44 7.19
C TYR A 411 -7.63 -18.42 8.22
N LEU A 412 -6.73 -17.78 8.98
CA LEU A 412 -7.05 -16.76 9.98
C LEU A 412 -6.91 -15.34 9.44
N TYR A 413 -6.23 -15.15 8.31
CA TYR A 413 -5.98 -13.83 7.77
C TYR A 413 -7.21 -13.28 7.03
N ASN A 414 -7.45 -11.98 7.24
CA ASN A 414 -8.36 -11.23 6.40
C ASN A 414 -7.80 -11.04 4.97
N THR A 415 -8.67 -10.64 4.05
CA THR A 415 -8.33 -10.41 2.63
C THR A 415 -7.11 -9.50 2.45
N SER A 416 -6.99 -8.44 3.26
CA SER A 416 -5.88 -7.49 3.14
C SER A 416 -4.54 -8.10 3.55
N ASN A 417 -4.49 -8.95 4.58
CA ASN A 417 -3.25 -9.62 4.99
C ASN A 417 -2.85 -10.71 4.01
N LEU A 418 -3.81 -11.46 3.46
CA LEU A 418 -3.56 -12.40 2.37
C LEU A 418 -2.96 -11.70 1.14
N ILE A 419 -3.48 -10.54 0.76
CA ILE A 419 -2.94 -9.76 -0.38
C ILE A 419 -1.53 -9.23 -0.09
N LYS A 420 -1.23 -8.80 1.14
CA LYS A 420 0.14 -8.42 1.53
C LYS A 420 1.12 -9.59 1.41
N LEU A 421 0.72 -10.79 1.85
CA LEU A 421 1.53 -12.01 1.74
C LEU A 421 1.70 -12.41 0.27
N LEU A 422 0.63 -12.35 -0.54
CA LEU A 422 0.70 -12.61 -1.97
C LEU A 422 1.68 -11.67 -2.66
N TYR A 423 1.59 -10.38 -2.34
CA TYR A 423 2.47 -9.37 -2.92
C TYR A 423 3.92 -9.59 -2.48
N SER A 424 4.14 -9.89 -1.20
CA SER A 424 5.46 -10.24 -0.66
C SER A 424 6.10 -11.41 -1.41
N ASN A 425 5.38 -12.53 -1.58
CA ASN A 425 5.88 -13.68 -2.34
C ASN A 425 6.15 -13.30 -3.81
N THR A 426 5.27 -12.51 -4.42
CA THR A 426 5.43 -12.06 -5.82
C THR A 426 6.68 -11.20 -6.00
N LEU A 427 6.96 -10.29 -5.07
CA LEU A 427 8.17 -9.44 -5.08
C LEU A 427 9.46 -10.26 -4.92
N LEU A 428 9.45 -11.32 -4.12
CA LEU A 428 10.60 -12.23 -3.98
C LEU A 428 10.83 -13.09 -5.24
N MET A 429 9.78 -13.26 -6.07
CA MET A 429 9.85 -14.00 -7.33
C MET A 429 10.24 -13.13 -8.54
N LEU A 430 10.55 -11.85 -8.36
CA LEU A 430 11.11 -11.02 -9.43
C LEU A 430 12.47 -11.57 -9.88
N PRO A 431 12.85 -11.48 -11.17
CA PRO A 431 14.15 -11.94 -11.66
C PRO A 431 15.34 -11.46 -10.82
N SER A 432 15.36 -10.18 -10.46
CA SER A 432 16.41 -9.57 -9.62
C SER A 432 16.53 -10.12 -8.20
N LYS A 433 15.57 -10.94 -7.75
CA LYS A 433 15.53 -11.56 -6.41
C LYS A 433 15.57 -13.09 -6.50
N ILE A 434 14.81 -13.67 -7.42
CA ILE A 434 14.61 -15.12 -7.55
C ILE A 434 15.90 -15.87 -7.87
N GLU A 435 16.86 -15.22 -8.52
CA GLU A 435 18.19 -15.79 -8.82
C GLU A 435 19.01 -16.11 -7.57
N LYS A 436 18.74 -15.43 -6.44
CA LYS A 436 19.41 -15.69 -5.16
C LYS A 436 18.93 -16.97 -4.46
N TYR A 437 17.82 -17.56 -4.93
CA TYR A 437 17.17 -18.69 -4.28
C TYR A 437 17.55 -20.02 -4.93
N GLN A 438 17.61 -21.06 -4.11
CA GLN A 438 17.72 -22.44 -4.57
C GLN A 438 16.41 -22.91 -5.20
N ASP A 439 16.46 -23.92 -6.08
CA ASP A 439 15.27 -24.38 -6.81
C ASP A 439 14.15 -24.89 -5.89
N LYS A 440 14.51 -25.50 -4.74
CA LYS A 440 13.52 -25.90 -3.73
C LYS A 440 12.75 -24.70 -3.18
N GLU A 441 13.43 -23.59 -2.92
CA GLU A 441 12.85 -22.36 -2.38
C GLU A 441 11.95 -21.67 -3.42
N LYS A 442 12.38 -21.67 -4.69
CA LYS A 442 11.54 -21.18 -5.81
C LYS A 442 10.23 -21.95 -5.88
N VAL A 443 10.28 -23.28 -5.82
CA VAL A 443 9.09 -24.15 -5.81
C VAL A 443 8.22 -23.87 -4.58
N HIS A 444 8.81 -23.57 -3.42
CA HIS A 444 8.06 -23.19 -2.22
C HIS A 444 7.32 -21.87 -2.39
N LEU A 445 7.98 -20.82 -2.90
CA LEU A 445 7.35 -19.53 -3.19
C LEU A 445 6.18 -19.69 -4.18
N GLU A 446 6.34 -20.54 -5.20
CA GLU A 446 5.26 -20.84 -6.14
C GLU A 446 4.06 -21.51 -5.48
N LYS A 447 4.31 -22.52 -4.63
CA LYS A 447 3.25 -23.18 -3.87
C LYS A 447 2.53 -22.21 -2.94
N ASN A 448 3.28 -21.33 -2.28
CA ASN A 448 2.75 -20.28 -1.41
C ASN A 448 1.80 -19.35 -2.17
N VAL A 449 2.21 -18.87 -3.35
CA VAL A 449 1.36 -18.03 -4.23
C VAL A 449 0.05 -18.73 -4.58
N LEU A 450 0.10 -19.99 -5.04
CA LEU A 450 -1.10 -20.74 -5.42
C LEU A 450 -2.02 -21.03 -4.23
N HIS A 451 -1.45 -21.30 -3.06
CA HIS A 451 -2.19 -21.49 -1.82
C HIS A 451 -2.94 -20.21 -1.43
N ILE A 452 -2.27 -19.06 -1.46
CA ILE A 452 -2.89 -17.77 -1.12
C ILE A 452 -3.99 -17.40 -2.13
N PHE A 453 -3.78 -17.61 -3.43
CA PHE A 453 -4.84 -17.40 -4.43
C PHE A 453 -6.06 -18.28 -4.16
N SER A 454 -5.85 -19.52 -3.74
CA SER A 454 -6.94 -20.45 -3.40
C SER A 454 -7.71 -19.96 -2.17
N ALA A 455 -7.02 -19.42 -1.16
CA ALA A 455 -7.65 -18.80 0.00
C ALA A 455 -8.44 -17.52 -0.36
N LEU A 456 -7.93 -16.73 -1.30
CA LEU A 456 -8.56 -15.48 -1.74
C LEU A 456 -9.81 -15.67 -2.61
N GLN A 457 -9.95 -16.82 -3.28
CA GLN A 457 -10.99 -17.08 -4.30
C GLN A 457 -12.42 -16.71 -3.86
N ASN A 458 -12.74 -16.86 -2.57
CA ASN A 458 -14.09 -16.61 -2.04
C ASN A 458 -14.26 -15.26 -1.34
N VAL A 459 -13.17 -14.51 -1.11
CA VAL A 459 -13.19 -13.30 -0.26
C VAL A 459 -12.65 -12.06 -0.98
N TYR A 460 -11.98 -12.22 -2.13
CA TYR A 460 -11.32 -11.11 -2.80
C TYR A 460 -12.27 -10.00 -3.26
N GLN A 461 -13.55 -10.29 -3.47
CA GLN A 461 -14.56 -9.28 -3.89
C GLN A 461 -14.81 -8.20 -2.82
N SER A 462 -14.46 -8.47 -1.56
CA SER A 462 -14.57 -7.52 -0.46
C SER A 462 -13.32 -6.62 -0.28
N CYS A 463 -12.31 -6.76 -1.13
CA CYS A 463 -11.09 -5.96 -0.99
C CYS A 463 -11.33 -4.48 -1.33
N ASN A 464 -10.57 -3.61 -0.68
CA ASN A 464 -10.55 -2.19 -1.03
C ASN A 464 -9.80 -1.98 -2.36
N ILE A 465 -9.95 -0.79 -2.95
CA ILE A 465 -9.34 -0.43 -4.25
C ILE A 465 -7.84 -0.74 -4.31
N ASN A 466 -7.06 -0.39 -3.28
CA ASN A 466 -5.61 -0.57 -3.32
C ASN A 466 -5.23 -2.06 -3.27
N ASP A 467 -5.90 -2.81 -2.41
CA ASP A 467 -5.74 -4.26 -2.32
C ASP A 467 -6.13 -4.93 -3.65
N TYR A 468 -7.21 -4.49 -4.30
CA TYR A 468 -7.61 -4.98 -5.62
C TYR A 468 -6.56 -4.72 -6.69
N LYS A 469 -6.00 -3.50 -6.74
CA LYS A 469 -4.91 -3.15 -7.68
C LYS A 469 -3.69 -4.04 -7.52
N ILE A 470 -3.28 -4.30 -6.27
CA ILE A 470 -2.14 -5.17 -5.96
C ILE A 470 -2.44 -6.61 -6.36
N LEU A 471 -3.63 -7.11 -5.99
CA LEU A 471 -4.08 -8.46 -6.33
C LEU A 471 -4.08 -8.68 -7.84
N HIS A 472 -4.62 -7.74 -8.61
CA HIS A 472 -4.66 -7.81 -10.06
C HIS A 472 -3.26 -7.80 -10.70
N GLN A 473 -2.34 -6.98 -10.19
CA GLN A 473 -0.95 -6.99 -10.66
C GLN A 473 -0.27 -8.34 -10.36
N CYS A 474 -0.49 -8.91 -9.18
CA CYS A 474 0.02 -10.24 -8.82
C CYS A 474 -0.60 -11.33 -9.71
N TYR A 475 -1.91 -11.25 -10.00
CA TYR A 475 -2.60 -12.14 -10.92
C TYR A 475 -1.94 -12.13 -12.30
N LEU A 476 -1.75 -10.94 -12.89
CA LEU A 476 -1.12 -10.82 -14.22
C LEU A 476 0.32 -11.36 -14.22
N PHE A 477 1.08 -11.12 -13.16
CA PHE A 477 2.45 -11.62 -13.06
C PHE A 477 2.51 -13.16 -13.05
N HIS A 478 1.51 -13.81 -12.45
CA HIS A 478 1.37 -15.26 -12.32
C HIS A 478 0.36 -15.88 -13.29
N LEU A 479 -0.08 -15.15 -14.32
CA LEU A 479 -1.20 -15.50 -15.20
C LEU A 479 -1.14 -16.97 -15.69
N ASN A 480 -0.02 -17.36 -16.29
CA ASN A 480 0.18 -18.71 -16.85
C ASN A 480 0.06 -19.80 -15.78
N LYS A 481 0.52 -19.55 -14.56
CA LYS A 481 0.47 -20.54 -13.45
C LYS A 481 -0.96 -20.69 -12.93
N ILE A 482 -1.71 -19.59 -12.87
CA ILE A 482 -3.11 -19.59 -12.44
C ILE A 482 -3.98 -20.27 -13.50
N GLN A 483 -3.75 -19.97 -14.78
CA GLN A 483 -4.47 -20.58 -15.91
C GLN A 483 -4.32 -22.11 -15.92
N ASN A 484 -3.11 -22.62 -15.65
CA ASN A 484 -2.81 -24.04 -15.66
C ASN A 484 -3.26 -24.77 -14.37
N ASN A 485 -3.83 -24.07 -13.39
CA ASN A 485 -4.28 -24.67 -12.14
C ASN A 485 -5.81 -24.82 -12.12
N ASP A 486 -6.29 -26.06 -12.12
CA ASP A 486 -7.71 -26.38 -12.14
C ASP A 486 -8.52 -25.77 -10.97
N THR A 487 -7.92 -25.63 -9.78
CA THR A 487 -8.64 -25.07 -8.62
C THR A 487 -8.87 -23.57 -8.77
N LEU A 488 -8.05 -22.88 -9.57
CA LEU A 488 -8.09 -21.43 -9.74
C LEU A 488 -8.76 -20.99 -11.06
N LYS A 489 -9.39 -21.90 -11.80
CA LYS A 489 -10.08 -21.58 -13.07
C LYS A 489 -11.11 -20.46 -12.94
N HIS A 490 -11.82 -20.39 -11.83
CA HIS A 490 -12.79 -19.32 -11.58
C HIS A 490 -12.09 -17.97 -11.40
N VAL A 491 -11.04 -17.92 -10.58
CA VAL A 491 -10.20 -16.71 -10.41
C VAL A 491 -9.63 -16.28 -11.76
N TYR A 492 -9.10 -17.22 -12.55
CA TYR A 492 -8.60 -16.93 -13.89
C TYR A 492 -9.65 -16.24 -14.76
N LYS A 493 -10.86 -16.80 -14.88
CA LYS A 493 -11.94 -16.24 -15.69
C LYS A 493 -12.42 -14.89 -15.19
N ASP A 494 -12.53 -14.72 -13.88
CA ASP A 494 -13.01 -13.47 -13.27
C ASP A 494 -12.08 -12.30 -13.53
N PHE A 495 -10.76 -12.53 -13.45
CA PHE A 495 -9.77 -11.48 -13.62
C PHE A 495 -9.43 -11.21 -15.09
N LEU A 496 -9.64 -12.17 -15.99
CA LEU A 496 -9.30 -12.05 -17.41
C LEU A 496 -9.96 -10.82 -18.07
N ASN A 497 -11.18 -10.49 -17.67
CA ASN A 497 -11.99 -9.45 -18.31
C ASN A 497 -12.19 -8.19 -17.43
N LYS A 498 -11.49 -8.09 -16.29
CA LYS A 498 -11.66 -6.96 -15.36
C LYS A 498 -10.54 -5.96 -15.53
N GLU A 499 -10.88 -4.71 -15.83
CA GLU A 499 -9.95 -3.58 -15.74
C GLU A 499 -9.78 -3.18 -14.27
N CYS A 500 -8.64 -2.61 -13.90
CA CYS A 500 -8.45 -1.97 -12.59
C CYS A 500 -8.38 -0.46 -12.75
N PHE A 501 -8.64 0.29 -11.66
CA PHE A 501 -8.38 1.73 -11.67
C PHE A 501 -6.90 2.00 -11.97
N ALA A 502 -6.65 2.67 -13.08
CA ALA A 502 -5.35 3.24 -13.39
C ALA A 502 -5.38 4.74 -13.10
N THR A 503 -4.20 5.29 -12.83
CA THR A 503 -3.97 6.74 -12.85
C THR A 503 -3.35 7.10 -14.18
N LEU A 504 -3.49 8.36 -14.61
CA LEU A 504 -2.77 8.87 -15.77
C LEU A 504 -1.25 8.63 -15.68
N PRO A 505 -0.56 8.49 -16.81
CA PRO A 505 0.88 8.30 -16.83
C PRO A 505 1.63 9.55 -16.37
N SER A 506 2.71 9.36 -15.61
CA SER A 506 3.70 10.41 -15.36
C SER A 506 4.42 10.78 -16.66
N SER A 507 4.87 12.03 -16.76
CA SER A 507 5.63 12.50 -17.92
C SER A 507 6.39 13.80 -17.65
N TYR A 508 7.46 14.02 -18.44
CA TYR A 508 8.18 15.29 -18.52
C TYR A 508 7.41 16.29 -19.41
N SER A 509 7.58 17.59 -19.20
CA SER A 509 6.83 18.65 -19.91
C SER A 509 7.10 18.75 -21.41
N LYS A 510 8.23 18.23 -21.90
CA LYS A 510 8.66 18.40 -23.30
C LYS A 510 8.06 17.39 -24.29
N LEU A 511 6.98 16.70 -23.92
CA LEU A 511 6.34 15.72 -24.80
C LEU A 511 5.30 16.39 -25.69
N ASN A 512 5.27 16.02 -26.97
CA ASN A 512 4.17 16.36 -27.85
C ASN A 512 3.00 15.41 -27.58
N PHE A 513 2.11 15.78 -26.64
CA PHE A 513 1.01 14.92 -26.19
C PHE A 513 0.01 14.58 -27.32
N GLU A 514 -0.12 15.42 -28.34
CA GLU A 514 -0.95 15.15 -29.53
C GLU A 514 -0.48 13.91 -30.32
N GLU A 515 0.77 13.51 -30.13
CA GLU A 515 1.38 12.34 -30.78
C GLU A 515 1.46 11.11 -29.87
N MET A 516 0.87 11.21 -28.68
CA MET A 516 0.91 10.17 -27.66
C MET A 516 -0.49 9.61 -27.44
N GLN A 517 -0.55 8.29 -27.29
CA GLN A 517 -1.73 7.57 -26.87
C GLN A 517 -1.52 7.09 -25.43
N VAL A 518 -2.50 7.34 -24.55
CA VAL A 518 -2.51 6.69 -23.24
C VAL A 518 -2.93 5.23 -23.42
N ILE A 519 -2.09 4.31 -22.95
CA ILE A 519 -2.42 2.90 -22.88
C ILE A 519 -2.53 2.48 -21.43
N ARG A 520 -3.48 1.59 -21.13
CA ARG A 520 -3.71 1.08 -19.78
C ARG A 520 -3.37 -0.40 -19.73
N TYR A 521 -2.70 -0.80 -18.66
CA TYR A 521 -2.40 -2.19 -18.40
C TYR A 521 -2.37 -2.44 -16.89
N ALA A 522 -3.11 -3.44 -16.44
CA ALA A 522 -3.36 -3.66 -15.02
C ALA A 522 -4.00 -2.42 -14.36
N SER A 523 -3.39 -1.92 -13.28
CA SER A 523 -3.75 -0.69 -12.57
C SER A 523 -2.80 0.47 -12.91
N MET A 524 -2.20 0.45 -14.11
CA MET A 524 -1.19 1.39 -14.55
C MET A 524 -1.52 1.95 -15.93
N SER A 525 -1.03 3.16 -16.21
CA SER A 525 -1.12 3.79 -17.53
C SER A 525 0.25 4.23 -18.00
N PHE A 526 0.43 4.25 -19.32
CA PHE A 526 1.68 4.60 -19.99
C PHE A 526 1.40 5.44 -21.23
N LEU A 527 2.44 6.10 -21.76
CA LEU A 527 2.36 6.83 -23.02
C LEU A 527 2.97 5.99 -24.14
N LYS A 528 2.21 5.78 -25.21
CA LYS A 528 2.62 5.12 -26.44
C LYS A 528 2.76 6.17 -27.55
N ASN A 529 3.91 6.24 -28.21
CA ASN A 529 4.10 7.17 -29.32
C ASN A 529 3.55 6.62 -30.65
N LYS A 530 3.48 7.47 -31.68
CA LYS A 530 3.09 7.08 -33.05
C LYS A 530 3.88 5.90 -33.64
N LYS A 531 5.13 5.69 -33.20
CA LYS A 531 5.98 4.57 -33.65
C LYS A 531 5.67 3.24 -32.92
N GLY A 532 4.73 3.25 -32.00
CA GLY A 532 4.35 2.07 -31.21
C GLY A 532 5.11 1.89 -29.91
N HIS A 533 6.12 2.72 -29.61
CA HIS A 533 6.93 2.58 -28.39
C HIS A 533 6.21 3.13 -27.16
N ILE A 534 6.25 2.35 -26.09
CA ILE A 534 5.67 2.60 -24.78
C ILE A 534 6.76 3.13 -23.85
N SER A 535 6.46 4.20 -23.13
CA SER A 535 7.38 4.84 -22.18
C SER A 535 6.84 4.82 -20.76
N TYR A 536 7.67 4.38 -19.82
CA TYR A 536 7.43 4.49 -18.38
C TYR A 536 8.42 5.50 -17.78
N TYR A 537 7.91 6.67 -17.38
CA TYR A 537 8.72 7.80 -16.91
C TYR A 537 8.92 7.75 -15.39
N LEU A 538 10.17 7.66 -15.00
CA LEU A 538 10.61 7.68 -13.60
C LEU A 538 11.06 9.07 -13.17
N ASN A 539 11.00 9.33 -11.87
CA ASN A 539 11.58 10.50 -11.21
C ASN A 539 12.51 10.05 -10.06
N LYS A 540 13.20 11.00 -9.41
CA LYS A 540 14.02 10.72 -8.22
C LYS A 540 13.25 10.04 -7.08
N ASN A 541 11.92 10.10 -7.07
CA ASN A 541 11.09 9.39 -6.12
C ASN A 541 10.97 7.88 -6.39
N ASP A 542 11.37 7.39 -7.56
CA ASP A 542 11.27 5.97 -7.93
C ASP A 542 12.52 5.15 -7.53
N PHE A 543 13.46 5.77 -6.81
CA PHE A 543 14.71 5.17 -6.35
C PHE A 543 14.82 5.19 -4.82
N TYR A 544 15.59 4.25 -4.28
CA TYR A 544 16.09 4.38 -2.91
C TYR A 544 16.98 5.63 -2.79
N SER A 545 17.11 6.15 -1.58
CA SER A 545 18.05 7.24 -1.30
C SER A 545 19.45 6.77 -1.68
N SER A 546 20.06 7.46 -2.62
CA SER A 546 21.39 7.18 -3.15
C SER A 546 21.85 8.38 -3.96
N ASN A 547 23.15 8.59 -4.02
CA ASN A 547 23.79 9.55 -4.93
C ASN A 547 23.79 9.06 -6.39
N HIS A 548 23.29 7.84 -6.67
CA HIS A 548 23.23 7.24 -7.99
C HIS A 548 21.82 6.74 -8.34
N ASN A 549 21.21 7.32 -9.37
CA ASN A 549 19.87 6.95 -9.86
C ASN A 549 19.96 5.98 -11.06
N ASN A 550 20.42 4.76 -10.79
CA ASN A 550 20.46 3.65 -11.77
C ASN A 550 19.35 2.63 -11.48
N TYR A 551 19.13 1.66 -12.38
CA TYR A 551 18.08 0.66 -12.22
C TYR A 551 18.31 -0.26 -11.01
N ASP A 552 19.57 -0.50 -10.62
CA ASP A 552 19.89 -1.30 -9.42
C ASP A 552 19.32 -0.66 -8.15
N ASN A 553 19.34 0.67 -8.07
CA ASN A 553 18.79 1.46 -6.97
C ASN A 553 17.30 1.78 -7.11
N ALA A 554 16.61 1.33 -8.17
CA ALA A 554 15.17 1.51 -8.31
C ALA A 554 14.41 0.76 -7.20
N LEU A 555 13.29 1.34 -6.74
CA LEU A 555 12.42 0.71 -5.74
C LEU A 555 11.93 -0.66 -6.24
N LEU A 556 11.76 -1.63 -5.33
CA LEU A 556 11.30 -2.97 -5.72
C LEU A 556 9.91 -2.95 -6.39
N SER A 557 9.04 -2.02 -5.98
CA SER A 557 7.75 -1.79 -6.63
C SER A 557 7.88 -1.27 -8.07
N VAL A 558 8.93 -0.49 -8.38
CA VAL A 558 9.21 -0.02 -9.74
C VAL A 558 9.72 -1.17 -10.59
N LYS A 559 10.64 -1.99 -10.06
CA LYS A 559 11.13 -3.21 -10.72
C LYS A 559 9.99 -4.17 -11.04
N PHE A 560 9.05 -4.36 -10.11
CA PHE A 560 7.87 -5.19 -10.35
C PHE A 560 7.04 -4.71 -11.55
N LYS A 561 6.76 -3.41 -11.63
CA LYS A 561 6.01 -2.83 -12.77
C LYS A 561 6.74 -3.04 -14.09
N VAL A 562 8.05 -2.79 -14.11
CA VAL A 562 8.90 -3.02 -15.30
C VAL A 562 8.85 -4.47 -15.75
N GLU A 563 8.97 -5.41 -14.83
CA GLU A 563 8.90 -6.85 -15.16
C GLU A 563 7.52 -7.31 -15.60
N LEU A 564 6.45 -6.73 -15.04
CA LEU A 564 5.10 -6.99 -15.51
C LEU A 564 4.92 -6.54 -16.96
N LEU A 565 5.45 -5.36 -17.32
CA LEU A 565 5.38 -4.83 -18.68
C LEU A 565 6.21 -5.63 -19.66
N ARG A 566 7.43 -6.04 -19.27
CA ARG A 566 8.31 -6.90 -20.09
C ARG A 566 7.72 -8.28 -20.38
N LYS A 567 6.83 -8.77 -19.52
CA LYS A 567 6.09 -10.03 -19.74
C LYS A 567 4.96 -9.88 -20.76
N TYR A 568 4.45 -8.68 -20.96
CA TYR A 568 3.27 -8.42 -21.79
C TYR A 568 3.60 -7.74 -23.12
N PHE A 569 4.52 -6.77 -23.10
CA PHE A 569 5.01 -6.05 -24.27
C PHE A 569 6.39 -6.57 -24.68
N ASP A 570 6.65 -6.60 -25.98
CA ASP A 570 7.94 -7.03 -26.51
C ASP A 570 9.07 -6.11 -26.03
N LYS A 571 10.26 -6.69 -25.77
CA LYS A 571 11.43 -5.94 -25.24
C LYS A 571 11.84 -4.75 -26.10
N GLY A 572 11.53 -4.78 -27.40
CA GLY A 572 11.79 -3.68 -28.34
C GLY A 572 10.78 -2.52 -28.22
N GLU A 573 9.59 -2.77 -27.71
CA GLU A 573 8.48 -1.81 -27.69
C GLU A 573 8.43 -0.98 -26.41
N PHE A 574 9.10 -1.40 -25.35
CA PHE A 574 9.02 -0.79 -24.02
C PHE A 574 10.33 -0.11 -23.57
N ASN A 575 10.24 1.14 -23.12
CA ASN A 575 11.36 1.91 -22.58
C ASN A 575 11.04 2.43 -21.17
N VAL A 576 12.00 2.29 -20.26
CA VAL A 576 12.02 3.06 -19.00
C VAL A 576 12.83 4.32 -19.23
N VAL A 577 12.29 5.46 -18.84
CA VAL A 577 12.87 6.78 -19.10
C VAL A 577 13.12 7.52 -17.79
N TYR A 578 14.33 8.06 -17.61
CA TYR A 578 14.70 8.96 -16.52
C TYR A 578 15.57 10.09 -17.07
N ASN A 579 15.29 11.33 -16.65
CA ASN A 579 15.93 12.56 -17.13
C ASN A 579 15.99 12.65 -18.66
N SER A 580 14.88 12.33 -19.33
CA SER A 580 14.75 12.30 -20.80
C SER A 580 15.63 11.26 -21.53
N GLY A 581 16.37 10.41 -20.80
CA GLY A 581 17.18 9.34 -21.35
C GLY A 581 16.58 7.95 -21.12
N LYS A 582 16.84 7.01 -22.04
CA LYS A 582 16.51 5.60 -21.85
C LYS A 582 17.40 5.01 -20.75
N MET A 583 16.77 4.46 -19.71
CA MET A 583 17.46 3.76 -18.64
C MET A 583 17.90 2.36 -19.11
N LYS A 584 19.12 1.96 -18.72
CA LYS A 584 19.60 0.58 -18.89
C LYS A 584 19.02 -0.28 -17.76
N ILE A 585 18.44 -1.42 -18.12
CA ILE A 585 17.62 -2.27 -17.23
C ILE A 585 18.11 -3.72 -17.28
#